data_AF-A0A9D2N0N0-F1
#
_entry.id   AF-A0A9D2N0N0-F1
#
_cell.length_a   1.000
_cell.length_b   1.000
_cell.length_c   1.000
_cell.angle_alpha   90.00
_cell.angle_beta   90.00
_cell.angle_gamma   90.00
#
_symmetry.space_group_name_H-M   'P 1'
#
loop_
_entity.id
_entity.type
_entity.pdbx_description
1 polymer ?
#
loop_
_entity_poly.entity_id
_entity_poly.type
_entity_poly.pdbx_seq_one_letter_code
_entity_poly.pdbx_strand_id
1 'polypeptide(L)'
;MASLTLDETIAITLRIVYLAAAVAIVFVVNRFFFPMRKETQFRYNFKALFRLNNSYWDIIRDGLSKETRLSVSNEILTYFHMIYQECAAYIQKNKSLPFREDREAVLLKLWHMFSELEQMHFLVRTKSILQEERKALIHLIDAIQEELYPIISYENFPAIRGELRYEEPEVVYVLEQYLKHAESLLAYKHCIPF
;
A
#
# COMPACT_ATOMS: atom_id res chain seq x y z
N MET A 1 -44.81 -50.73 30.85
CA MET A 1 -43.92 -49.64 31.30
C MET A 1 -42.82 -49.44 30.26
N ALA A 2 -43.11 -48.73 29.16
CA ALA A 2 -42.15 -48.52 28.05
C ALA A 2 -42.41 -47.22 27.27
N SER A 3 -42.85 -46.16 27.97
CA SER A 3 -43.24 -44.89 27.32
C SER A 3 -42.59 -43.64 27.94
N LEU A 4 -41.68 -43.79 28.91
CA LEU A 4 -41.02 -42.66 29.58
C LEU A 4 -39.54 -42.48 29.20
N THR A 5 -38.91 -43.47 28.55
CA THR A 5 -37.48 -43.42 28.17
C THR A 5 -37.24 -42.94 26.74
N LEU A 6 -38.30 -42.86 25.92
CA LEU A 6 -38.21 -42.37 24.53
C LEU A 6 -38.00 -40.85 24.49
N ASP A 7 -38.57 -40.12 25.45
CA ASP A 7 -38.59 -38.65 25.47
C ASP A 7 -37.23 -38.04 25.87
N GLU A 8 -36.54 -38.64 26.85
CA GLU A 8 -35.19 -38.21 27.24
C GLU A 8 -34.16 -38.40 26.12
N THR A 9 -34.24 -39.53 25.43
CA THR A 9 -33.30 -39.84 24.34
C THR A 9 -33.52 -38.89 23.16
N ILE A 10 -34.78 -38.61 22.81
CA ILE A 10 -35.15 -37.64 21.78
C ILE A 10 -34.66 -36.22 22.16
N ALA A 11 -34.85 -35.80 23.42
CA ALA A 11 -34.42 -34.49 23.89
C ALA A 11 -32.90 -34.30 23.85
N ILE A 12 -32.14 -35.33 24.20
CA ILE A 12 -30.66 -35.31 24.13
C ILE A 12 -30.21 -35.26 22.66
N THR A 13 -30.79 -36.07 21.77
CA THR A 13 -30.48 -36.03 20.33
C THR A 13 -30.73 -34.64 19.74
N LEU A 14 -31.86 -34.02 20.09
CA LEU A 14 -32.22 -32.70 19.59
C LEU A 14 -31.19 -31.63 20.01
N ARG A 15 -30.71 -31.67 21.26
CA ARG A 15 -29.67 -30.75 21.75
C ARG A 15 -28.35 -30.91 20.99
N ILE A 16 -27.93 -32.15 20.73
CA ILE A 16 -26.71 -32.43 19.96
C ILE A 16 -26.85 -31.94 18.52
N VAL A 17 -28.02 -32.13 17.90
CA VAL A 17 -28.31 -31.64 16.54
C VAL A 17 -28.27 -30.12 16.50
N TYR A 18 -28.86 -29.42 17.47
CA TYR A 18 -28.79 -27.95 17.52
C TYR A 18 -27.37 -27.44 17.76
N LEU A 19 -26.59 -28.11 18.61
CA LEU A 19 -25.18 -27.78 18.81
C LEU A 19 -24.39 -27.95 17.50
N ALA A 20 -24.57 -29.08 16.80
CA ALA A 20 -23.91 -29.36 15.54
C ALA A 20 -24.33 -28.35 14.45
N ALA A 21 -25.61 -28.01 14.38
CA ALA A 21 -26.13 -26.99 13.47
C ALA A 21 -25.53 -25.62 13.78
N ALA A 22 -25.43 -25.23 15.06
CA ALA A 22 -24.80 -23.98 15.46
C ALA A 22 -23.31 -23.93 15.07
N VAL A 23 -22.56 -25.00 15.29
CA VAL A 23 -21.15 -25.11 14.86
C VAL A 23 -21.03 -25.02 13.33
N ALA A 24 -21.92 -25.69 12.59
CA ALA A 24 -21.95 -25.62 11.13
C ALA A 24 -22.27 -24.22 10.63
N ILE A 25 -23.23 -23.52 11.24
CA ILE A 25 -23.55 -22.13 10.91
C ILE A 25 -22.35 -21.22 11.17
N VAL A 26 -21.71 -21.32 12.34
CA VAL A 26 -20.51 -20.54 12.66
C VAL A 26 -19.39 -20.84 11.65
N PHE A 27 -19.21 -22.10 11.26
CA PHE A 27 -18.22 -22.49 10.26
C PHE A 27 -18.53 -21.89 8.87
N VAL A 28 -19.77 -21.96 8.41
CA VAL A 28 -20.22 -21.37 7.13
C VAL A 28 -20.05 -19.86 7.15
N VAL A 29 -20.49 -19.19 8.22
CA VAL A 29 -20.32 -17.73 8.36
C VAL A 29 -18.83 -17.37 8.39
N ASN A 30 -18.02 -18.08 9.17
CA ASN A 30 -16.58 -17.87 9.25
C ASN A 30 -15.88 -18.09 7.89
N ARG A 31 -16.35 -19.07 7.11
CA ARG A 31 -15.73 -19.43 5.83
C ARG A 31 -16.17 -18.56 4.66
N PHE A 32 -17.42 -18.09 4.63
CA PHE A 32 -18.01 -17.41 3.46
C PHE A 32 -18.20 -15.89 3.63
N PHE A 33 -18.53 -15.39 4.83
CA PHE A 33 -18.69 -13.94 5.04
C PHE A 33 -17.35 -13.21 5.29
N PHE A 34 -16.34 -13.89 5.83
CA PHE A 34 -14.99 -13.31 5.98
C PHE A 34 -14.19 -13.14 4.66
N PRO A 35 -14.28 -14.01 3.64
CA PRO A 35 -13.62 -13.79 2.34
C PRO A 35 -13.98 -12.45 1.70
N MET A 36 -15.24 -12.02 1.78
CA MET A 36 -15.71 -10.75 1.24
C MET A 36 -15.01 -9.53 1.89
N ARG A 37 -14.61 -9.65 3.16
CA ARG A 37 -13.79 -8.62 3.83
C ARG A 37 -12.37 -8.54 3.28
N LYS A 38 -11.79 -9.66 2.82
CA LYS A 38 -10.39 -9.71 2.36
C LYS A 38 -10.16 -8.95 1.06
N GLU A 39 -11.11 -8.99 0.13
CA GLU A 39 -11.02 -8.20 -1.11
C GLU A 39 -11.12 -6.69 -0.82
N THR A 40 -12.05 -6.31 0.06
CA THR A 40 -12.19 -4.92 0.50
C THR A 40 -10.94 -4.44 1.23
N GLN A 41 -10.39 -5.28 2.12
CA GLN A 41 -9.14 -5.01 2.84
C GLN A 41 -7.96 -4.89 1.86
N PHE A 42 -7.85 -5.79 0.87
CA PHE A 42 -6.83 -5.69 -0.16
C PHE A 42 -6.90 -4.36 -0.92
N ARG A 43 -8.08 -3.94 -1.37
CA ARG A 43 -8.24 -2.64 -2.05
C ARG A 43 -7.85 -1.46 -1.15
N TYR A 44 -8.24 -1.51 0.13
CA TYR A 44 -7.88 -0.48 1.11
C TYR A 44 -6.37 -0.41 1.33
N ASN A 45 -5.74 -1.56 1.55
CA ASN A 45 -4.30 -1.71 1.72
C ASN A 45 -3.53 -1.23 0.49
N PHE A 46 -4.00 -1.60 -0.70
CA PHE A 46 -3.39 -1.18 -1.95
C PHE A 46 -3.47 0.35 -2.12
N LYS A 47 -4.63 0.96 -1.84
CA LYS A 47 -4.77 2.43 -1.80
C LYS A 47 -3.92 3.07 -0.71
N ALA A 48 -3.74 2.40 0.43
CA ALA A 48 -2.87 2.86 1.50
C ALA A 48 -1.40 2.92 1.06
N LEU A 49 -0.91 2.01 0.21
CA LEU A 49 0.46 2.07 -0.34
C LEU A 49 0.69 3.34 -1.18
N PHE A 50 -0.28 3.75 -1.99
CA PHE A 50 -0.21 5.01 -2.74
C PHE A 50 -0.25 6.22 -1.80
N ARG A 51 -1.17 6.20 -0.83
CA ARG A 51 -1.24 7.26 0.18
C ARG A 51 0.05 7.37 0.98
N LEU A 52 0.69 6.25 1.31
CA LEU A 52 1.97 6.24 2.02
C LEU A 52 3.08 6.83 1.19
N ASN A 53 3.21 6.43 -0.09
CA ASN A 53 4.16 7.06 -1.01
C ASN A 53 3.96 8.58 -1.07
N ASN A 54 2.70 9.02 -1.16
CA ASN A 54 2.37 10.45 -1.18
C ASN A 54 2.74 11.15 0.14
N SER A 55 2.34 10.59 1.29
CA SER A 55 2.61 11.19 2.60
C SER A 55 4.08 11.15 3.01
N TYR A 56 4.88 10.23 2.46
CA TYR A 56 6.30 10.15 2.76
C TYR A 56 7.06 11.36 2.19
N TRP A 57 6.58 11.91 1.06
CA TRP A 57 7.11 13.18 0.56
C TRP A 57 6.90 14.35 1.53
N ASP A 58 5.83 14.34 2.34
CA ASP A 58 5.65 15.37 3.38
C ASP A 58 6.75 15.29 4.45
N ILE A 59 7.26 14.09 4.73
CA ILE A 59 8.35 13.88 5.68
C ILE A 59 9.68 14.36 5.11
N ILE A 60 9.90 14.11 3.82
CA ILE A 60 11.04 14.64 3.08
C ILE A 60 10.96 16.18 3.07
N ARG A 61 9.79 16.75 2.80
CA ARG A 61 9.53 18.20 2.84
C ARG A 61 9.84 18.79 4.23
N ASP A 62 9.37 18.15 5.28
CA ASP A 62 9.63 18.57 6.67
C ASP A 62 11.13 18.47 7.01
N GLY A 63 11.80 17.42 6.52
CA GLY A 63 13.24 17.20 6.69
C GLY A 63 14.12 18.24 6.01
N LEU A 64 13.63 18.90 4.97
CA LEU A 64 14.32 20.05 4.37
C LEU A 64 14.34 21.23 5.34
N SER A 65 13.33 21.41 6.18
CA SER A 65 13.19 22.57 7.06
C SER A 65 13.68 22.33 8.49
N LYS A 66 13.54 21.10 9.00
CA LYS A 66 13.86 20.72 10.39
C LYS A 66 14.64 19.40 10.40
N GLU A 67 15.39 19.13 11.47
CA GLU A 67 15.93 17.78 11.68
C GLU A 67 14.77 16.81 11.97
N THR A 68 14.46 15.95 11.00
CA THR A 68 13.40 14.95 11.11
C THR A 68 13.73 13.94 12.21
N ARG A 69 12.74 13.61 13.06
CA ARG A 69 12.92 12.58 14.09
C ARG A 69 12.92 11.18 13.46
N LEU A 70 14.04 10.48 13.58
CA LEU A 70 14.26 9.08 13.14
C LEU A 70 13.10 8.11 13.45
N SER A 71 12.40 8.29 14.58
CA SER A 71 11.30 7.42 15.01
C SER A 71 10.18 7.33 13.97
N VAL A 72 9.84 8.46 13.34
CA VAL A 72 8.68 8.54 12.41
C VAL A 72 8.98 7.78 11.11
N SER A 73 10.21 7.86 10.62
CA SER A 73 10.62 7.13 9.41
C SER A 73 10.56 5.61 9.60
N ASN A 74 10.99 5.11 10.76
CA ASN A 74 11.01 3.67 11.04
C ASN A 74 9.59 3.08 11.20
N GLU A 75 8.69 3.83 11.82
CA GLU A 75 7.29 3.43 11.95
C GLU A 75 6.62 3.30 10.59
N ILE A 76 6.90 4.23 9.68
CA ILE A 76 6.33 4.21 8.32
C ILE A 76 6.93 3.10 7.47
N LEU A 77 8.23 2.85 7.57
CA LEU A 77 8.88 1.71 6.93
C LEU A 77 8.23 0.38 7.35
N THR A 78 8.04 0.21 8.66
CA THR A 78 7.39 -0.98 9.23
C THR A 78 5.96 -1.12 8.71
N TYR A 79 5.20 -0.03 8.69
CA TYR A 79 3.83 -0.01 8.21
C TYR A 79 3.74 -0.31 6.71
N PHE A 80 4.65 0.24 5.90
CA PHE A 80 4.75 -0.04 4.47
C PHE A 80 5.02 -1.53 4.23
N HIS A 81 6.01 -2.12 4.89
CA HIS A 81 6.32 -3.55 4.75
C HIS A 81 5.14 -4.44 5.15
N MET A 82 4.43 -4.11 6.24
CA MET A 82 3.26 -4.86 6.68
C MET A 82 2.16 -4.86 5.60
N ILE A 83 1.77 -3.69 5.10
CA ILE A 83 0.73 -3.58 4.07
C ILE A 83 1.17 -4.23 2.76
N TYR A 84 2.42 -4.03 2.37
CA TYR A 84 3.00 -4.63 1.17
C TYR A 84 2.92 -6.16 1.23
N GLN A 85 3.34 -6.76 2.35
CA GLN A 85 3.28 -8.20 2.55
C GLN A 85 1.84 -8.73 2.54
N GLU A 86 0.89 -8.01 3.14
CA GLU A 86 -0.53 -8.37 3.09
C GLU A 86 -1.06 -8.37 1.64
N CYS A 87 -0.71 -7.36 0.85
CA CYS A 87 -1.06 -7.27 -0.57
C CYS A 87 -0.42 -8.42 -1.37
N ALA A 88 0.88 -8.66 -1.22
CA ALA A 88 1.60 -9.72 -1.92
C ALA A 88 1.02 -11.10 -1.59
N ALA A 89 0.78 -11.39 -0.30
CA ALA A 89 0.21 -12.65 0.15
C ALA A 89 -1.22 -12.85 -0.39
N TYR A 90 -2.02 -11.78 -0.46
CA TYR A 90 -3.34 -11.85 -1.06
C TYR A 90 -3.28 -12.20 -2.56
N ILE A 91 -2.37 -11.58 -3.31
CA ILE A 91 -2.22 -11.86 -4.75
C ILE A 91 -1.72 -13.29 -4.98
N GLN A 92 -0.74 -13.76 -4.20
CA GLN A 92 -0.21 -15.13 -4.30
C GLN A 92 -1.26 -16.20 -3.97
N LYS A 93 -2.11 -15.95 -2.97
CA LYS A 93 -3.14 -16.89 -2.53
C LYS A 93 -4.31 -17.01 -3.51
N ASN A 94 -4.61 -15.95 -4.25
CA ASN A 94 -5.74 -15.89 -5.17
C ASN A 94 -5.28 -15.96 -6.64
N LYS A 95 -4.95 -17.17 -7.11
CA LYS A 95 -4.42 -17.40 -8.47
C LYS A 95 -5.36 -17.00 -9.60
N SER A 96 -6.67 -16.96 -9.35
CA SER A 96 -7.70 -16.58 -10.33
C SER A 96 -8.04 -15.08 -10.32
N LEU A 97 -7.22 -14.25 -9.66
CA LEU A 97 -7.45 -12.81 -9.58
C LEU A 97 -7.28 -12.17 -10.99
N PRO A 98 -8.23 -11.33 -11.44
CA PRO A 98 -8.10 -10.63 -12.71
C PRO A 98 -6.91 -9.67 -12.66
N PHE A 99 -6.16 -9.57 -13.76
CA PHE A 99 -4.97 -8.71 -13.89
C PHE A 99 -3.93 -8.97 -12.79
N ARG A 100 -3.74 -10.24 -12.41
CA ARG A 100 -2.80 -10.63 -11.35
C ARG A 100 -1.38 -10.11 -11.63
N GLU A 101 -0.85 -10.38 -12.83
CA GLU A 101 0.50 -9.99 -13.21
C GLU A 101 0.68 -8.47 -13.19
N ASP A 102 -0.29 -7.73 -13.73
CA ASP A 102 -0.34 -6.27 -13.67
C ASP A 102 -0.31 -5.74 -12.23
N ARG A 103 -1.09 -6.36 -11.32
CA ARG A 103 -1.11 -5.97 -9.90
C ARG A 103 0.20 -6.31 -9.19
N GLU A 104 0.85 -7.42 -9.52
CA GLU A 104 2.19 -7.75 -9.02
C GLU A 104 3.23 -6.75 -9.53
N ALA A 105 3.13 -6.35 -10.80
CA ALA A 105 4.00 -5.32 -11.39
C ALA A 105 3.80 -3.95 -10.70
N VAL A 106 2.56 -3.52 -10.47
CA VAL A 106 2.28 -2.29 -9.72
C VAL A 106 2.83 -2.37 -8.30
N LEU A 107 2.62 -3.49 -7.61
CA LEU A 107 3.12 -3.68 -6.26
C LEU A 107 4.65 -3.58 -6.21
N LEU A 108 5.34 -4.23 -7.15
CA LEU A 108 6.80 -4.13 -7.31
C LEU A 108 7.25 -2.70 -7.60
N LYS A 109 6.52 -1.95 -8.44
CA LYS A 109 6.84 -0.53 -8.72
C LYS A 109 6.66 0.35 -7.50
N LEU A 110 5.60 0.15 -6.71
CA LEU A 110 5.39 0.86 -5.45
C LEU A 110 6.50 0.56 -4.43
N TRP A 111 7.05 -0.66 -4.43
CA TRP A 111 8.22 -1.00 -3.63
C TRP A 111 9.45 -0.21 -4.05
N HIS A 112 9.77 -0.19 -5.35
CA HIS A 112 10.90 0.57 -5.86
C HIS A 112 10.75 2.05 -5.51
N MET A 113 9.60 2.65 -5.83
CA MET A 113 9.29 4.05 -5.49
C MET A 113 9.50 4.36 -4.01
N PHE A 114 9.10 3.43 -3.14
CA PHE A 114 9.33 3.57 -1.71
C PHE A 114 10.82 3.50 -1.34
N SER A 115 11.60 2.61 -1.94
CA SER A 115 13.06 2.58 -1.77
C SER A 115 13.75 3.85 -2.27
N GLU A 116 13.25 4.47 -3.35
CA GLU A 116 13.75 5.76 -3.83
C GLU A 116 13.38 6.91 -2.84
N LEU A 117 12.19 6.88 -2.24
CA LEU A 117 11.81 7.80 -1.18
C LEU A 117 12.72 7.71 0.05
N GLU A 118 13.07 6.50 0.48
CA GLU A 118 14.00 6.31 1.60
C GLU A 118 15.39 6.87 1.28
N GLN A 119 15.89 6.67 0.06
CA GLN A 119 17.15 7.27 -0.41
C GLN A 119 17.08 8.79 -0.41
N MET A 120 15.98 9.38 -0.91
CA MET A 120 15.78 10.82 -0.84
C MET A 120 15.76 11.34 0.59
N HIS A 121 15.08 10.64 1.51
CA HIS A 121 15.07 11.02 2.92
C HIS A 121 16.48 10.96 3.54
N PHE A 122 17.30 9.99 3.16
CA PHE A 122 18.71 9.94 3.57
C PHE A 122 19.50 11.13 3.01
N LEU A 123 19.38 11.45 1.72
CA LEU A 123 20.08 12.56 1.06
C LEU A 123 19.71 13.94 1.64
N VAL A 124 18.43 14.15 1.96
CA VAL A 124 17.96 15.35 2.67
C VAL A 124 18.65 15.46 4.03
N ARG A 125 18.76 14.35 4.75
CA ARG A 125 19.32 14.32 6.10
C ARG A 125 20.85 14.51 6.11
N THR A 126 21.56 14.00 5.12
CA THR A 126 23.00 14.25 4.94
C THR A 126 23.30 15.65 4.44
N LYS A 127 22.27 16.49 4.22
CA LYS A 127 22.36 17.85 3.68
C LYS A 127 22.99 17.89 2.29
N SER A 128 22.76 16.85 1.50
CA SER A 128 23.19 16.75 0.10
C SER A 128 22.39 17.66 -0.85
N ILE A 129 21.38 18.37 -0.33
CA ILE A 129 20.58 19.35 -1.09
C ILE A 129 20.89 20.74 -0.54
N LEU A 130 21.37 21.61 -1.44
CA LEU A 130 21.75 22.99 -1.12
C LEU A 130 20.53 23.84 -0.77
N GLN A 131 20.74 24.94 -0.03
CA GLN A 131 19.62 25.79 0.38
C GLN A 131 18.88 26.43 -0.81
N GLU A 132 19.58 26.82 -1.87
CA GLU A 132 18.97 27.31 -3.11
C GLU A 132 18.08 26.27 -3.80
N GLU A 133 18.43 24.99 -3.73
CA GLU A 133 17.74 23.89 -4.40
C GLU A 133 16.48 23.43 -3.64
N ARG A 134 16.36 23.78 -2.36
CA ARG A 134 15.23 23.36 -1.51
C ARG A 134 13.88 23.79 -2.07
N LYS A 135 13.80 25.01 -2.61
CA LYS A 135 12.56 25.52 -3.22
C LYS A 135 12.17 24.71 -4.46
N ALA A 136 13.16 24.38 -5.30
CA ALA A 136 12.93 23.54 -6.48
C ALA A 136 12.43 22.15 -6.08
N LEU A 137 13.03 21.54 -5.05
CA LEU A 137 12.57 20.25 -4.54
C LEU A 137 11.15 20.32 -3.95
N ILE A 138 10.79 21.38 -3.23
CA ILE A 138 9.42 21.54 -2.72
C ILE A 138 8.41 21.64 -3.87
N HIS A 139 8.70 22.43 -4.90
CA HIS A 139 7.84 22.51 -6.09
C HIS A 139 7.71 21.17 -6.81
N LEU A 140 8.81 20.42 -6.91
CA LEU A 140 8.81 19.08 -7.49
C LEU A 140 7.98 18.11 -6.66
N ILE A 141 8.07 18.17 -5.33
CA ILE A 141 7.23 17.37 -4.44
C ILE A 141 5.76 17.67 -4.70
N ASP A 142 5.36 18.96 -4.69
CA ASP A 142 3.97 19.36 -4.90
C ASP A 142 3.42 18.80 -6.23
N ALA A 143 4.19 18.95 -7.31
CA ALA A 143 3.82 18.44 -8.62
C ALA A 143 3.71 16.89 -8.65
N ILE A 144 4.62 16.18 -7.99
CA ILE A 144 4.55 14.71 -7.87
C ILE A 144 3.31 14.29 -7.08
N GLN A 145 3.02 14.95 -5.96
CA GLN A 145 1.90 14.60 -5.08
C GLN A 145 0.55 14.79 -5.81
N GLU A 146 0.39 15.87 -6.57
CA GLU A 146 -0.82 16.16 -7.36
C GLU A 146 -1.06 15.12 -8.47
N GLU A 147 0.01 14.63 -9.10
CA GLU A 147 -0.05 13.72 -10.25
C GLU A 147 -0.20 12.23 -9.87
N LEU A 148 0.18 11.85 -8.64
CA LEU A 148 0.14 10.47 -8.15
C LEU A 148 -1.13 10.11 -7.38
N TYR A 149 -1.75 11.07 -6.68
CA TYR A 149 -2.91 10.79 -5.82
C TYR A 149 -3.77 12.05 -5.61
N PRO A 150 -5.12 11.98 -5.74
CA PRO A 150 -5.95 10.77 -5.84
C PRO A 150 -6.16 10.25 -7.27
N ILE A 151 -5.70 10.97 -8.30
CA ILE A 151 -5.83 10.61 -9.71
C ILE A 151 -4.43 10.50 -10.28
N ILE A 152 -4.20 9.45 -11.08
CA ILE A 152 -3.00 9.29 -11.88
C ILE A 152 -3.20 10.04 -13.23
N SER A 153 -2.56 11.20 -13.39
CA SER A 153 -2.66 12.07 -14.58
C SER A 153 -1.33 12.16 -15.35
N TYR A 154 -0.21 12.34 -14.65
CA TYR A 154 1.17 12.43 -15.15
C TYR A 154 1.40 13.40 -16.32
N GLU A 155 0.58 14.43 -16.46
CA GLU A 155 0.67 15.39 -17.58
C GLU A 155 1.92 16.28 -17.48
N ASN A 156 2.37 16.59 -16.25
CA ASN A 156 3.48 17.51 -16.01
C ASN A 156 4.86 16.83 -15.84
N PHE A 157 4.94 15.49 -15.84
CA PHE A 157 6.18 14.75 -15.55
C PHE A 157 7.35 15.04 -16.53
N PRO A 158 7.12 15.20 -17.84
CA PRO A 158 8.18 15.59 -18.77
C PRO A 158 8.78 16.97 -18.47
N ALA A 159 7.95 17.92 -18.01
CA ALA A 159 8.41 19.24 -17.60
C ALA A 159 9.22 19.17 -16.31
N ILE A 160 8.73 18.42 -15.31
CA ILE A 160 9.43 18.17 -14.03
C ILE A 160 10.81 17.55 -14.27
N ARG A 161 10.91 16.56 -15.17
CA ARG A 161 12.20 15.90 -15.49
C ARG A 161 13.20 16.89 -16.10
N GLY A 162 12.75 17.87 -16.89
CA GLY A 162 13.60 18.90 -17.47
C GLY A 162 14.16 19.91 -16.46
N GLU A 163 13.54 20.00 -15.29
CA GLU A 163 13.90 20.91 -14.20
C GLU A 163 14.83 20.28 -13.15
N LEU A 164 15.12 18.98 -13.26
CA LEU A 164 16.05 18.26 -12.39
C LEU A 164 17.48 18.78 -12.56
N ARG A 165 17.84 19.81 -11.79
CA ARG A 165 19.18 20.39 -11.75
C ARG A 165 19.61 20.50 -10.29
N TYR A 166 20.36 19.50 -9.86
CA TYR A 166 20.96 19.45 -8.53
C TYR A 166 22.45 19.22 -8.65
N GLU A 167 23.24 19.82 -7.75
CA GLU A 167 24.70 19.63 -7.72
C GLU A 167 25.08 18.18 -7.37
N GLU A 168 24.31 17.55 -6.48
CA GLU A 168 24.53 16.16 -6.09
C GLU A 168 23.96 15.19 -7.14
N PRO A 169 24.81 14.39 -7.83
CA PRO A 169 24.34 13.47 -8.87
C PRO A 169 23.43 12.36 -8.32
N GLU A 170 23.61 11.96 -7.06
CA GLU A 170 22.74 10.96 -6.41
C GLU A 170 21.29 11.47 -6.29
N VAL A 171 21.10 12.75 -6.00
CA VAL A 171 19.76 13.37 -5.92
C VAL A 171 19.05 13.29 -7.28
N VAL A 172 19.75 13.66 -8.35
CA VAL A 172 19.20 13.57 -9.72
C VAL A 172 18.84 12.14 -10.06
N TYR A 173 19.75 11.19 -9.80
CA TYR A 173 19.54 9.78 -10.11
C TYR A 173 18.31 9.20 -9.40
N VAL A 174 18.16 9.45 -8.09
CA VAL A 174 17.04 8.91 -7.31
C VAL A 174 15.71 9.51 -7.78
N LEU A 175 15.66 10.82 -8.03
CA LEU A 175 14.46 11.48 -8.56
C LEU A 175 14.09 10.96 -9.95
N GLU A 176 15.07 10.74 -10.84
CA GLU A 176 14.81 10.17 -12.16
C GLU A 176 14.26 8.75 -12.09
N GLN A 177 14.81 7.89 -11.23
CA GLN A 177 14.29 6.52 -11.05
C GLN A 177 12.88 6.54 -10.48
N TYR A 178 12.63 7.39 -9.47
CA TYR A 178 11.29 7.54 -8.89
C TYR A 178 10.27 7.96 -9.96
N LEU A 179 10.57 8.99 -10.75
CA LEU A 179 9.70 9.48 -11.81
C LEU A 179 9.48 8.42 -12.90
N LYS A 180 10.51 7.64 -13.26
CA LYS A 180 10.40 6.54 -14.23
C LYS A 180 9.49 5.43 -13.72
N HIS A 181 9.60 5.06 -12.45
CA HIS A 181 8.72 4.06 -11.84
C HIS A 181 7.29 4.56 -11.74
N ALA A 182 7.08 5.82 -11.34
CA ALA A 182 5.78 6.46 -11.30
C ALA A 182 5.14 6.53 -12.69
N GLU A 183 5.85 7.00 -13.72
CA GLU A 183 5.37 7.04 -15.11
C GLU A 183 4.95 5.65 -15.61
N SER A 184 5.70 4.59 -15.25
CA SER A 184 5.36 3.22 -15.64
C SER A 184 4.04 2.72 -15.04
N LEU A 185 3.50 3.36 -13.99
CA LEU A 185 2.20 3.03 -13.42
C LEU A 185 1.03 3.38 -14.34
N LEU A 186 1.22 4.28 -15.31
CA LEU A 186 0.20 4.61 -16.33
C LEU A 186 -0.30 3.38 -17.09
N ALA A 187 0.62 2.47 -17.44
CA ALA A 187 0.31 1.25 -18.17
C ALA A 187 -0.64 0.33 -17.39
N TYR A 188 -0.77 0.54 -16.08
CA TYR A 188 -1.55 -0.29 -15.17
C TYR A 188 -2.77 0.46 -14.59
N LYS A 189 -3.13 1.63 -15.11
CA LYS A 189 -4.24 2.46 -14.61
C LYS A 189 -5.56 1.68 -14.49
N HIS A 190 -5.80 0.68 -15.35
CA HIS A 190 -6.99 -0.18 -15.32
C HIS A 190 -7.07 -1.12 -14.11
N CYS A 191 -5.94 -1.47 -13.49
CA CYS A 191 -5.91 -2.41 -12.37
C CYS A 191 -5.74 -1.72 -11.00
N ILE A 192 -5.53 -0.40 -10.98
CA ILE A 192 -5.34 0.37 -9.75
C ILE A 192 -6.71 0.78 -9.19
N PRO A 193 -7.01 0.49 -7.91
CA PRO A 193 -8.33 0.70 -7.32
C PRO A 193 -8.55 2.15 -6.84
N PHE A 194 -8.53 3.12 -7.77
CA PHE A 194 -8.94 4.50 -7.50
C PHE A 194 -10.45 4.69 -7.58
#